data_AF-A0A9X6Q8R8-F1
#
_entry.id   AF-A0A9X6Q8R8-F1
#
_cell.length_a   1.000
_cell.length_b   1.000
_cell.length_c   1.000
_cell.angle_alpha   90.00
_cell.angle_beta   90.00
_cell.angle_gamma   90.00
#
_symmetry.space_group_name_H-M   'P 1'
#
loop_
_entity.id
_entity.type
_entity.pdbx_description
1 polymer ?
#
loop_
_entity_poly.entity_id
_entity_poly.type
_entity_poly.pdbx_seq_one_letter_code
_entity_poly.pdbx_strand_id
1 'polypeptide(L)'
;MKIDKNSSDYVKIYRFDNKGFFCKPYNSDTYDHVFEFIDTEVTDLILINQKILKKNVYTPKYNDNMWSGCFCFISEYVKNITSDDGPLKMRKGHKLNIALLPKKTKIWVRNCSHLGKTEPFFNRFIYPIEHEGQIKLISSSQSFNCYCWVRMSVELALERIELWKINNTGCELPEWLTEFYLLEDQLGLIYPLSLWDRFILHIKNFKIIIARK
;
A
#
# COMPACT_ATOMS: atom_id res chain seq x y z
N MET A 1 13.29 -22.04 -15.41
CA MET A 1 12.58 -22.45 -14.18
C MET A 1 11.08 -22.23 -14.42
N LYS A 2 10.29 -23.30 -14.54
CA LYS A 2 8.83 -23.20 -14.73
C LYS A 2 8.22 -22.91 -13.35
N ILE A 3 7.67 -21.71 -13.16
CA ILE A 3 6.90 -21.40 -11.95
C ILE A 3 5.55 -22.09 -12.08
N ASP A 4 5.25 -22.95 -11.12
CA ASP A 4 3.94 -23.55 -10.99
C ASP A 4 2.92 -22.45 -10.69
N LYS A 5 1.95 -22.25 -11.58
CA LYS A 5 0.89 -21.24 -11.42
C LYS A 5 -0.01 -21.55 -10.21
N ASN A 6 0.13 -22.74 -9.61
CA ASN A 6 -0.56 -23.19 -8.40
C ASN A 6 0.32 -23.14 -7.14
N SER A 7 1.51 -22.54 -7.18
CA SER A 7 2.31 -22.31 -5.97
C SER A 7 1.52 -21.43 -4.99
N SER A 8 1.12 -22.01 -3.86
CA SER A 8 0.39 -21.36 -2.75
C SER A 8 1.03 -20.08 -2.23
N ASP A 9 2.30 -19.86 -2.55
CA ASP A 9 3.15 -18.86 -1.91
C ASP A 9 3.14 -17.48 -2.59
N TYR A 10 2.46 -17.34 -3.73
CA TYR A 10 2.37 -16.09 -4.48
C TYR A 10 0.92 -15.63 -4.65
N VAL A 11 0.74 -14.33 -4.84
CA VAL A 11 -0.54 -13.71 -5.21
C VAL A 11 -0.39 -12.91 -6.49
N LYS A 12 -1.43 -12.85 -7.32
CA LYS A 12 -1.47 -11.93 -8.46
C LYS A 12 -1.66 -10.49 -7.99
N ILE A 13 -0.96 -9.57 -8.62
CA ILE A 13 -1.12 -8.13 -8.46
C ILE A 13 -1.37 -7.47 -9.82
N TYR A 14 -2.12 -6.38 -9.81
CA TYR A 14 -2.59 -5.69 -11.01
C TYR A 14 -2.24 -4.22 -10.94
N ARG A 15 -1.84 -3.65 -12.08
CA ARG A 15 -1.58 -2.22 -12.23
C ARG A 15 -2.01 -1.72 -13.61
N PHE A 16 -2.68 -0.58 -13.65
CA PHE A 16 -3.11 0.10 -14.86
C PHE A 16 -2.15 1.24 -15.22
N ASP A 17 -1.16 0.95 -16.05
CA ASP A 17 -0.14 1.92 -16.46
C ASP A 17 0.55 1.50 -17.77
N ASN A 18 0.78 2.43 -18.68
CA ASN A 18 1.50 2.14 -19.93
C ASN A 18 2.99 1.84 -19.69
N LYS A 19 3.55 2.23 -18.53
CA LYS A 19 4.96 2.00 -18.17
C LYS A 19 5.17 0.79 -17.25
N GLY A 20 4.23 -0.15 -17.20
CA GLY A 20 4.38 -1.35 -16.38
C GLY A 20 4.39 -1.03 -14.88
N PHE A 21 5.35 -1.60 -14.15
CA PHE A 21 5.52 -1.38 -12.70
C PHE A 21 6.50 -0.23 -12.37
N PHE A 22 6.85 0.62 -13.33
CA PHE A 22 7.72 1.77 -13.11
C PHE A 22 7.22 2.72 -11.99
N CYS A 23 8.05 2.96 -10.98
CA CYS A 23 7.71 3.85 -9.87
C CYS A 23 7.91 5.32 -10.23
N LYS A 24 7.12 6.19 -9.59
CA LYS A 24 7.27 7.64 -9.67
C LYS A 24 7.47 8.21 -8.28
N PRO A 25 8.07 9.40 -8.13
CA PRO A 25 8.10 10.10 -6.85
C PRO A 25 6.68 10.25 -6.29
N TYR A 26 6.53 10.15 -4.97
CA TYR A 26 5.23 10.33 -4.34
C TYR A 26 4.75 11.77 -4.51
N ASN A 27 3.44 11.94 -4.70
CA ASN A 27 2.81 13.25 -4.89
C ASN A 27 3.50 14.07 -6.01
N SER A 28 3.43 13.57 -7.25
CA SER A 28 4.00 14.21 -8.45
C SER A 28 2.88 14.66 -9.39
N ASP A 29 3.17 15.52 -10.39
CA ASP A 29 2.18 16.16 -11.30
C ASP A 29 1.17 15.24 -12.00
N THR A 30 1.40 13.92 -11.98
CA THR A 30 0.46 12.95 -12.55
C THR A 30 -0.47 12.29 -11.54
N TYR A 31 -0.26 12.46 -10.23
CA TYR A 31 -1.04 11.86 -9.16
C TYR A 31 -0.74 12.49 -7.79
N ASP A 32 -1.66 13.33 -7.28
CA ASP A 32 -1.60 13.86 -5.92
C ASP A 32 -2.09 12.78 -4.93
N HIS A 33 -1.21 11.85 -4.59
CA HIS A 33 -1.44 10.98 -3.44
C HIS A 33 -1.18 11.81 -2.16
N VAL A 34 -2.22 12.35 -1.54
CA VAL A 34 -2.10 13.21 -0.34
C VAL A 34 -2.11 12.40 0.97
N PHE A 35 -2.09 11.07 0.89
CA PHE A 35 -2.29 10.21 2.06
C PHE A 35 -0.98 9.96 2.81
N GLU A 36 -1.05 10.07 4.14
CA GLU A 36 0.06 9.82 5.06
C GLU A 36 0.38 8.32 5.14
N PHE A 37 1.63 8.01 5.45
CA PHE A 37 2.12 6.68 5.76
C PHE A 37 2.29 6.51 7.26
N ILE A 38 1.61 5.53 7.82
CA ILE A 38 1.71 5.13 9.21
C ILE A 38 2.77 4.03 9.28
N ASP A 39 3.97 4.37 9.72
CA ASP A 39 5.13 3.47 9.80
C ASP A 39 5.02 2.48 10.96
N THR A 40 3.91 1.76 11.01
CA THR A 40 3.63 0.72 11.99
C THR A 40 2.96 -0.44 11.28
N GLU A 41 3.35 -1.64 11.67
CA GLU A 41 2.87 -2.86 11.06
C GLU A 41 1.59 -3.33 11.74
N VAL A 42 0.58 -3.64 10.94
CA VAL A 42 -0.58 -4.42 11.36
C VAL A 42 -0.21 -5.88 11.33
N THR A 43 -0.24 -6.53 12.49
CA THR A 43 0.07 -7.96 12.66
C THR A 43 -1.17 -8.78 13.04
N ASP A 44 -2.25 -8.11 13.44
CA ASP A 44 -3.49 -8.73 13.90
C ASP A 44 -4.68 -7.93 13.36
N LEU A 45 -5.61 -8.60 12.68
CA LEU A 45 -6.77 -8.00 12.03
C LEU A 45 -7.89 -7.62 13.00
N ILE A 46 -7.83 -8.12 14.24
CA ILE A 46 -8.80 -7.85 15.31
C ILE A 46 -8.45 -6.55 16.04
N LEU A 47 -7.17 -6.18 16.06
CA LEU A 47 -6.70 -4.95 16.71
C LEU A 47 -6.99 -3.71 15.85
N ILE A 48 -8.16 -3.12 16.08
CA ILE A 48 -8.63 -1.91 15.39
C ILE A 48 -8.61 -0.69 16.32
N ASN A 49 -8.76 0.50 15.75
CA ASN A 49 -8.86 1.77 16.48
C ASN A 49 -7.69 2.03 17.44
N GLN A 50 -6.51 1.52 17.08
CA GLN A 50 -5.29 1.64 17.86
C GLN A 50 -4.77 3.09 17.87
N LYS A 51 -4.05 3.42 18.94
CA LYS A 51 -3.38 4.72 19.11
C LYS A 51 -1.95 4.63 18.61
N ILE A 52 -1.46 5.70 17.98
CA ILE A 52 -0.09 5.75 17.46
C ILE A 52 0.61 7.07 17.75
N LEU A 53 1.91 7.00 18.01
CA LEU A 53 2.73 8.19 18.21
C LEU A 53 2.84 8.96 16.89
N LYS A 54 2.63 10.29 16.92
CA LYS A 54 2.73 11.13 15.70
C LYS A 54 4.09 10.98 14.98
N LYS A 55 5.17 10.69 15.73
CA LYS A 55 6.50 10.43 15.16
C LYS A 55 6.57 9.22 14.23
N ASN A 56 5.62 8.28 14.33
CA ASN A 56 5.53 7.09 13.48
C ASN A 56 4.68 7.36 12.23
N VAL A 57 4.34 8.62 11.96
CA VAL A 57 3.51 9.02 10.82
C VAL A 57 4.33 9.92 9.93
N TYR A 58 4.37 9.56 8.67
CA TYR A 58 5.11 10.26 7.65
C TYR A 58 4.16 10.85 6.61
N THR A 59 4.34 12.14 6.35
CA THR A 59 3.61 12.87 5.31
C THR A 59 4.62 13.20 4.21
N PRO A 60 4.67 12.42 3.10
CA PRO A 60 5.65 12.67 2.07
C PRO A 60 5.46 14.04 1.43
N LYS A 61 6.59 14.66 1.08
CA LYS A 61 6.57 15.94 0.38
C LYS A 61 6.20 15.74 -1.09
N TYR A 62 5.83 16.81 -1.76
CA TYR A 62 5.68 16.81 -3.21
C TYR A 62 7.02 16.40 -3.88
N ASN A 63 6.95 15.50 -4.86
CA ASN A 63 8.10 14.86 -5.51
C ASN A 63 9.09 14.13 -4.57
N ASP A 64 8.58 13.47 -3.54
CA ASP A 64 9.41 12.70 -2.63
C ASP A 64 9.90 11.39 -3.26
N ASN A 65 11.21 11.31 -3.51
CA ASN A 65 11.86 10.14 -4.10
C ASN A 65 12.06 9.00 -3.10
N MET A 66 12.12 9.28 -1.79
CA MET A 66 12.28 8.22 -0.77
C MET A 66 11.02 7.35 -0.69
N TRP A 67 9.86 7.94 -0.99
CA TRP A 67 8.58 7.26 -1.04
C TRP A 67 8.14 6.95 -2.47
N SER A 68 9.10 6.89 -3.40
CA SER A 68 8.80 6.49 -4.77
C SER A 68 8.25 5.07 -4.79
N GLY A 69 7.18 4.88 -5.55
CA GLY A 69 6.47 3.62 -5.59
C GLY A 69 5.39 3.62 -6.66
N CYS A 70 4.53 2.61 -6.60
CA CYS A 70 3.37 2.53 -7.46
C CYS A 70 2.16 1.93 -6.78
N PHE A 71 1.01 2.51 -7.15
CA PHE A 71 -0.30 2.07 -6.74
C PHE A 71 -0.73 0.83 -7.55
N CYS A 72 -1.18 -0.20 -6.85
CA CYS A 72 -1.52 -1.51 -7.39
C CYS A 72 -2.75 -2.10 -6.68
N PHE A 73 -3.28 -3.19 -7.23
CA PHE A 73 -4.36 -3.98 -6.63
C PHE A 73 -3.92 -5.41 -6.38
N ILE A 74 -4.22 -5.95 -5.20
CA ILE A 74 -3.88 -7.32 -4.80
C ILE A 74 -5.05 -8.28 -5.03
N SER A 75 -4.77 -9.47 -5.57
CA SER A 75 -5.70 -10.57 -5.84
C SER A 75 -6.74 -10.31 -6.94
N GLU A 76 -7.47 -9.21 -6.83
CA GLU A 76 -8.54 -8.79 -7.72
C GLU A 76 -8.73 -7.26 -7.68
N TYR A 77 -9.61 -6.75 -8.54
CA TYR A 77 -9.96 -5.33 -8.63
C TYR A 77 -11.40 -5.21 -9.16
N VAL A 78 -12.04 -4.08 -8.88
CA VAL A 78 -13.42 -3.80 -9.31
C VAL A 78 -13.50 -3.70 -10.84
N LYS A 79 -14.52 -4.29 -11.48
CA LYS A 79 -14.57 -4.39 -12.96
C LYS A 79 -14.60 -3.04 -13.67
N ASN A 80 -15.19 -2.02 -13.05
CA ASN A 80 -15.32 -0.67 -13.61
C ASN A 80 -14.18 0.27 -13.18
N ILE A 81 -13.07 -0.25 -12.65
CA ILE A 81 -11.99 0.55 -12.05
C ILE A 81 -11.49 1.68 -12.98
N THR A 82 -11.37 1.43 -14.29
CA THR A 82 -10.93 2.42 -15.31
C THR A 82 -12.06 2.94 -16.21
N SER A 83 -13.33 2.65 -15.90
CA SER A 83 -14.47 3.18 -16.65
C SER A 83 -14.62 4.69 -16.42
N ASP A 84 -15.49 5.38 -17.17
CA ASP A 84 -15.66 6.84 -17.06
C ASP A 84 -16.10 7.31 -15.67
N ASP A 85 -16.89 6.48 -14.98
CA ASP A 85 -17.32 6.71 -13.59
C ASP A 85 -16.44 5.98 -12.56
N GLY A 86 -15.34 5.37 -13.04
CA GLY A 86 -14.44 4.57 -12.23
C GLY A 86 -13.48 5.41 -11.38
N PRO A 87 -13.01 4.85 -10.25
CA PRO A 87 -12.03 5.48 -9.36
C PRO A 87 -10.68 5.76 -10.04
N LEU A 88 -10.33 4.97 -11.06
CA LEU A 88 -9.17 5.16 -11.91
C LEU A 88 -9.55 5.58 -13.35
N LYS A 89 -10.61 6.36 -13.55
CA LYS A 89 -11.02 6.85 -14.88
C LYS A 89 -9.90 7.56 -15.66
N MET A 90 -8.97 8.22 -14.95
CA MET A 90 -7.81 8.86 -15.56
C MET A 90 -6.80 7.86 -16.18
N ARG A 91 -6.96 6.56 -15.88
CA ARG A 91 -6.19 5.45 -16.47
C ARG A 91 -7.01 4.72 -17.55
N LYS A 92 -8.14 5.27 -18.01
CA LYS A 92 -8.89 4.70 -19.13
C LYS A 92 -7.99 4.55 -20.35
N GLY A 93 -7.99 3.35 -20.95
CA GLY A 93 -7.14 2.99 -22.09
C GLY A 93 -5.69 2.67 -21.73
N HIS A 94 -5.28 2.75 -20.46
CA HIS A 94 -3.95 2.31 -20.05
C HIS A 94 -3.83 0.78 -20.06
N LYS A 95 -2.62 0.29 -20.30
CA LYS A 95 -2.31 -1.15 -20.27
C LYS A 95 -2.50 -1.74 -18.86
N LEU A 96 -3.19 -2.88 -18.80
CA LEU A 96 -3.21 -3.74 -17.61
C LEU A 96 -1.91 -4.54 -17.54
N ASN A 97 -1.20 -4.40 -16.42
CA ASN A 97 0.00 -5.17 -16.10
C ASN A 97 -0.30 -6.10 -14.94
N ILE A 98 0.18 -7.33 -15.06
CA ILE A 98 -0.05 -8.39 -14.08
C ILE A 98 1.30 -8.95 -13.67
N ALA A 99 1.51 -9.07 -12.37
CA ALA A 99 2.66 -9.73 -11.79
C ALA A 99 2.23 -10.61 -10.61
N LEU A 100 3.18 -11.34 -10.04
CA LEU A 100 3.06 -12.18 -8.86
C LEU A 100 3.91 -11.57 -7.75
N LEU A 101 3.40 -11.58 -6.53
CA LEU A 101 4.10 -11.09 -5.34
C LEU A 101 4.12 -12.20 -4.28
N PRO A 102 5.26 -12.47 -3.61
CA PRO A 102 5.31 -13.45 -2.53
C PRO A 102 4.39 -13.05 -1.36
N LYS A 103 3.65 -14.01 -0.80
CA LYS A 103 2.69 -13.77 0.30
C LYS A 103 3.32 -13.28 1.60
N LYS A 104 4.60 -13.59 1.82
CA LYS A 104 5.35 -13.12 3.00
C LYS A 104 5.80 -11.66 2.89
N THR A 105 5.68 -11.03 1.72
CA THR A 105 6.11 -9.65 1.50
C THR A 105 5.30 -8.68 2.35
N LYS A 106 5.96 -7.71 2.98
CA LYS A 106 5.29 -6.57 3.63
C LYS A 106 4.97 -5.52 2.58
N ILE A 107 3.73 -5.04 2.55
CA ILE A 107 3.25 -4.02 1.61
C ILE A 107 2.51 -2.92 2.36
N TRP A 108 2.30 -1.79 1.69
CA TRP A 108 1.50 -0.70 2.22
C TRP A 108 0.06 -0.83 1.75
N VAL A 109 -0.90 -1.01 2.64
CA VAL A 109 -2.32 -1.10 2.31
C VAL A 109 -3.07 0.09 2.90
N ARG A 110 -4.35 0.26 2.55
CA ARG A 110 -5.21 1.20 3.25
C ARG A 110 -5.39 0.84 4.72
N ASN A 111 -5.43 1.85 5.56
CA ASN A 111 -5.75 1.81 6.99
C ASN A 111 -7.24 1.52 7.25
N CYS A 112 -7.81 0.56 6.55
CA CYS A 112 -9.17 0.06 6.77
C CYS A 112 -9.10 -1.38 7.28
N SER A 113 -9.88 -1.70 8.30
CA SER A 113 -10.04 -3.10 8.71
C SER A 113 -11.01 -3.85 7.79
N HIS A 114 -11.16 -5.15 8.04
CA HIS A 114 -12.16 -6.00 7.38
C HIS A 114 -13.61 -5.64 7.79
N LEU A 115 -13.82 -4.73 8.75
CA LEU A 115 -15.16 -4.27 9.14
C LEU A 115 -15.62 -3.04 8.34
N GLY A 116 -14.71 -2.37 7.62
CA GLY A 116 -15.04 -1.23 6.74
C GLY A 116 -14.20 0.01 6.98
N LYS A 117 -14.56 1.09 6.28
CA LYS A 117 -13.85 2.39 6.31
C LYS A 117 -13.98 3.13 7.64
N THR A 118 -15.04 2.87 8.40
CA THR A 118 -15.30 3.52 9.71
C THR A 118 -14.52 2.89 10.86
N GLU A 119 -13.96 1.70 10.64
CA GLU A 119 -13.22 0.93 11.63
C GLU A 119 -11.76 0.74 11.15
N PRO A 120 -10.92 1.79 11.16
CA PRO A 120 -9.53 1.70 10.73
C PRO A 120 -8.66 0.94 11.76
N PHE A 121 -7.47 0.48 11.34
CA PHE A 121 -6.54 -0.15 12.29
C PHE A 121 -5.98 0.85 13.29
N PHE A 122 -5.62 2.05 12.82
CA PHE A 122 -5.13 3.15 13.65
C PHE A 122 -6.03 4.36 13.46
N ASN A 123 -6.52 4.97 14.55
CA ASN A 123 -7.50 6.06 14.45
C ASN A 123 -7.16 7.32 15.24
N ARG A 124 -6.14 7.30 16.11
CA ARG A 124 -5.81 8.43 17.01
C ARG A 124 -4.31 8.64 17.16
N PHE A 125 -3.91 9.91 17.20
CA PHE A 125 -2.55 10.29 17.60
C PHE A 125 -2.41 10.32 19.11
N ILE A 126 -1.27 9.86 19.59
CA ILE A 126 -0.78 10.13 20.94
C ILE A 126 0.52 10.92 20.89
N TYR A 127 0.68 11.83 21.85
CA TYR A 127 1.86 12.66 22.04
C TYR A 127 2.43 12.42 23.43
N PRO A 128 3.75 12.19 23.56
CA PRO A 128 4.40 12.30 24.85
C PRO A 128 4.50 13.78 25.21
N ILE A 129 4.03 14.13 26.39
CA ILE A 129 4.21 15.46 26.98
C ILE A 129 4.85 15.30 28.34
N GLU A 130 5.81 16.15 28.65
CA GLU A 130 6.39 16.20 29.99
C GLU A 130 5.51 17.10 30.87
N HIS A 131 5.09 16.59 32.02
CA HIS A 131 4.35 17.32 33.02
C HIS A 131 4.88 16.95 34.40
N GLU A 132 5.41 17.93 35.13
CA GLU A 132 5.98 17.74 36.47
C GLU A 132 7.08 16.66 36.51
N GLY A 133 7.95 16.62 35.49
CA GLY A 133 9.04 15.64 35.39
C GLY A 133 8.59 14.21 35.04
N GLN A 134 7.31 14.00 34.70
CA GLN A 134 6.78 12.73 34.23
C GLN A 134 6.29 12.84 32.78
N ILE A 135 6.60 11.83 31.96
CA ILE A 135 6.09 11.73 30.59
C ILE A 135 4.67 11.17 30.64
N LYS A 136 3.69 12.00 30.27
CA LYS A 136 2.28 11.61 30.09
C LYS A 136 1.97 11.46 28.60
N LEU A 137 1.09 10.53 28.25
CA LEU A 137 0.60 10.36 26.88
C LEU A 137 -0.77 11.02 26.74
N ILE A 138 -0.85 12.09 25.96
CA ILE A 138 -2.13 12.74 25.63
C ILE A 138 -2.59 12.29 24.25
N SER A 139 -3.90 12.03 24.12
CA SER A 139 -4.53 11.70 22.85
C SER A 139 -5.01 12.97 22.14
N SER A 140 -4.78 13.06 20.83
CA SER A 140 -5.35 14.12 19.99
C SER A 140 -6.84 13.91 19.76
N SER A 141 -7.56 15.01 19.49
CA SER A 141 -8.87 14.97 18.85
C SER A 141 -8.80 14.69 17.35
N GLN A 142 -7.62 14.82 16.72
CA GLN A 142 -7.42 14.48 15.30
C GLN A 142 -7.44 12.96 15.12
N SER A 143 -8.23 12.49 14.14
CA SER A 143 -8.30 11.09 13.73
C SER A 143 -7.65 10.85 12.37
N PHE A 144 -7.17 9.62 12.16
CA PHE A 144 -6.71 9.20 10.82
C PHE A 144 -7.89 8.92 9.92
N ASN A 145 -7.70 9.25 8.64
CA ASN A 145 -8.57 8.73 7.60
C ASN A 145 -8.16 7.28 7.29
N CYS A 146 -9.16 6.46 6.99
CA CYS A 146 -9.00 5.09 6.50
C CYS A 146 -8.13 4.99 5.22
N TYR A 147 -7.98 6.09 4.48
CA TYR A 147 -7.14 6.15 3.28
C TYR A 147 -5.63 6.29 3.54
N CYS A 148 -5.18 6.51 4.78
CA CYS A 148 -3.76 6.45 5.13
C CYS A 148 -3.17 5.07 4.78
N TRP A 149 -1.87 5.01 4.54
CA TRP A 149 -1.15 3.77 4.27
C TRP A 149 -0.62 3.15 5.56
N VAL A 150 -0.81 1.85 5.75
CA VAL A 150 -0.26 1.07 6.86
C VAL A 150 0.50 -0.14 6.32
N ARG A 151 1.49 -0.64 7.05
CA ARG A 151 2.22 -1.85 6.64
C ARG A 151 1.48 -3.10 7.08
N MET A 152 1.38 -4.09 6.20
CA MET A 152 0.97 -5.44 6.57
C MET A 152 1.57 -6.48 5.61
N SER A 153 1.62 -7.76 6.00
CA SER A 153 1.99 -8.81 5.03
C SER A 153 0.90 -8.99 3.97
N VAL A 154 1.32 -9.39 2.77
CA VAL A 154 0.42 -9.79 1.68
C VAL A 154 -0.55 -10.88 2.14
N GLU A 155 -0.07 -11.88 2.90
CA GLU A 155 -0.90 -12.92 3.50
C GLU A 155 -2.01 -12.35 4.39
N LEU A 156 -1.66 -11.45 5.30
CA LEU A 156 -2.63 -10.82 6.21
C LEU A 156 -3.60 -9.89 5.44
N ALA A 157 -3.13 -9.24 4.38
CA ALA A 157 -3.98 -8.45 3.48
C ALA A 157 -5.02 -9.32 2.76
N LEU A 158 -4.65 -10.53 2.36
CA LEU A 158 -5.57 -11.49 1.75
C LEU A 158 -6.58 -12.03 2.78
N GLU A 159 -6.13 -12.38 3.97
CA GLU A 159 -7.03 -12.78 5.06
C GLU A 159 -8.05 -11.68 5.38
N ARG A 160 -7.61 -10.41 5.39
CA ARG A 160 -8.51 -9.25 5.55
C ARG A 160 -9.60 -9.19 4.49
N ILE A 161 -9.25 -9.47 3.23
CA ILE A 161 -10.21 -9.50 2.11
C ILE A 161 -11.22 -10.63 2.33
N GLU A 162 -10.76 -11.82 2.70
CA GLU A 162 -11.63 -12.99 2.90
C GLU A 162 -12.57 -12.81 4.10
N LEU A 163 -12.08 -12.27 5.22
CA LEU A 163 -12.92 -11.91 6.37
C LEU A 163 -14.02 -10.90 6.00
N TRP A 164 -13.69 -9.91 5.18
CA TRP A 164 -14.69 -8.95 4.70
C TRP A 164 -15.74 -9.65 3.83
N LYS A 165 -15.33 -10.52 2.89
CA LYS A 165 -16.24 -11.24 2.00
C LYS A 165 -17.21 -12.14 2.75
N ILE A 166 -16.73 -12.85 3.78
CA ILE A 166 -17.57 -13.70 4.64
C ILE A 166 -18.71 -12.87 5.24
N ASN A 167 -18.39 -11.69 5.78
CA ASN A 167 -19.37 -10.81 6.43
C ASN A 167 -20.24 -9.99 5.45
N ASN A 168 -19.87 -9.93 4.17
CA ASN A 168 -20.54 -9.12 3.14
C ASN A 168 -20.90 -9.98 1.91
N THR A 169 -21.46 -11.16 2.16
CA THR A 169 -21.82 -12.10 1.09
C THR A 169 -22.81 -11.46 0.11
N GLY A 170 -22.48 -11.53 -1.19
CA GLY A 170 -23.30 -10.93 -2.26
C GLY A 170 -22.99 -9.45 -2.55
N CYS A 171 -22.13 -8.81 -1.75
CA CYS A 171 -21.65 -7.45 -2.03
C CYS A 171 -20.43 -7.47 -2.96
N GLU A 172 -20.30 -6.43 -3.79
CA GLU A 172 -19.09 -6.22 -4.59
C GLU A 172 -17.91 -5.83 -3.70
N LEU A 173 -16.75 -6.45 -3.92
CA LEU A 173 -15.55 -6.17 -3.15
C LEU A 173 -15.11 -4.72 -3.36
N PRO A 174 -15.01 -3.91 -2.30
CA PRO A 174 -14.64 -2.52 -2.47
C PRO A 174 -13.13 -2.36 -2.70
N GLU A 175 -12.79 -1.37 -3.53
CA GLU A 175 -11.41 -1.10 -3.96
C GLU A 175 -10.41 -1.01 -2.80
N TRP A 176 -10.77 -0.32 -1.72
CA TRP A 176 -9.87 0.02 -0.62
C TRP A 176 -9.30 -1.21 0.11
N LEU A 177 -9.95 -2.37 -0.02
CA LEU A 177 -9.43 -3.65 0.50
C LEU A 177 -8.30 -4.20 -0.37
N THR A 178 -8.39 -3.98 -1.68
CA THR A 178 -7.46 -4.48 -2.68
C THR A 178 -6.34 -3.48 -3.00
N GLU A 179 -6.55 -2.19 -2.70
CA GLU A 179 -5.56 -1.15 -2.93
C GLU A 179 -4.33 -1.33 -2.06
N PHE A 180 -3.17 -1.31 -2.71
CA PHE A 180 -1.90 -1.26 -2.02
C PHE A 180 -0.88 -0.42 -2.79
N TYR A 181 0.15 0.02 -2.06
CA TYR A 181 1.27 0.76 -2.57
C TYR A 181 2.54 -0.09 -2.42
N LEU A 182 3.27 -0.21 -3.53
CA LEU A 182 4.53 -0.92 -3.58
C LEU A 182 5.65 0.10 -3.74
N LEU A 183 6.56 0.16 -2.77
CA LEU A 183 7.73 1.04 -2.86
C LEU A 183 8.70 0.52 -3.92
N GLU A 184 9.50 1.43 -4.47
CA GLU A 184 10.42 1.14 -5.58
C GLU A 184 11.43 0.03 -5.23
N ASP A 185 11.93 0.02 -3.99
CA ASP A 185 12.85 -1.01 -3.49
C ASP A 185 12.19 -2.40 -3.41
N GLN A 186 10.86 -2.46 -3.32
CA GLN A 186 10.08 -3.70 -3.27
C GLN A 186 9.77 -4.27 -4.66
N LEU A 187 9.99 -3.52 -5.75
CA LEU A 187 9.75 -4.01 -7.11
C LEU A 187 10.59 -5.24 -7.44
N GLY A 188 11.79 -5.37 -6.86
CA GLY A 188 12.66 -6.54 -7.06
C GLY A 188 12.03 -7.87 -6.62
N LEU A 189 10.93 -7.84 -5.87
CA LEU A 189 10.23 -9.01 -5.35
C LEU A 189 9.16 -9.55 -6.31
N ILE A 190 8.74 -8.79 -7.32
CA ILE A 190 7.63 -9.19 -8.21
C ILE A 190 8.09 -10.18 -9.28
N TYR A 191 7.17 -11.00 -9.79
CA TYR A 191 7.44 -11.96 -10.85
C TYR A 191 6.33 -12.01 -11.92
N PRO A 192 6.63 -12.09 -13.22
CA PRO A 192 7.96 -11.93 -13.78
C PRO A 192 8.35 -10.44 -13.76
N LEU A 193 9.58 -10.15 -13.34
CA LEU A 193 10.20 -8.87 -13.67
C LEU A 193 10.56 -8.88 -15.15
N SER A 194 10.02 -7.92 -15.91
CA SER A 194 10.45 -7.74 -17.31
C SER A 194 11.96 -7.42 -17.35
N LEU A 195 12.63 -7.72 -18.46
CA LEU A 195 14.07 -7.42 -18.63
C LEU A 195 14.36 -5.92 -18.46
N TRP A 196 13.44 -5.05 -18.90
CA TRP A 196 13.52 -3.61 -18.72
C TRP A 196 13.41 -3.20 -17.25
N ASP A 197 12.48 -3.79 -16.49
CA ASP A 197 12.35 -3.51 -15.05
C ASP A 197 13.61 -3.94 -14.28
N ARG A 198 14.19 -5.09 -14.63
CA ARG A 198 15.47 -5.55 -14.05
C ARG A 198 16.60 -4.58 -14.34
N PHE A 199 16.70 -4.11 -15.58
CA PHE A 199 17.73 -3.17 -16.00
C PHE A 199 17.62 -1.81 -15.28
N ILE A 200 16.40 -1.27 -15.16
CA ILE A 200 16.15 -0.01 -14.44
C ILE A 200 16.48 -0.14 -12.95
N LEU A 201 16.04 -1.21 -12.30
CA LEU A 201 16.37 -1.47 -10.89
C LEU A 201 17.88 -1.57 -10.67
N HIS A 202 18.59 -2.24 -11.57
CA HIS A 202 20.04 -2.38 -11.50
C HIS A 202 20.76 -1.02 -11.63
N ILE A 203 20.38 -0.17 -12.60
CA ILE A 203 20.97 1.16 -12.79
C ILE A 203 20.71 2.07 -11.58
N LYS A 204 19.49 2.06 -11.05
CA LYS A 204 19.13 2.92 -9.91
C LYS A 204 19.86 2.50 -8.62
N ASN A 205 19.94 1.20 -8.33
CA ASN A 205 20.71 0.70 -7.20
C ASN A 205 22.20 1.07 -7.31
N PHE A 206 22.75 1.02 -8.52
CA PHE A 206 24.13 1.46 -8.78
C PHE A 206 24.33 2.95 -8.49
N LYS A 207 23.38 3.81 -8.87
CA LYS A 207 23.42 5.26 -8.55
C LYS A 207 23.34 5.54 -7.05
N ILE A 208 22.51 4.82 -6.30
CA ILE A 208 22.40 4.98 -4.84
C ILE A 208 23.70 4.57 -4.14
N ILE A 209 24.37 3.51 -4.62
CA ILE A 209 25.66 3.06 -4.07
C ILE A 209 26.75 4.11 -4.31
N ILE A 210 26.76 4.75 -5.49
CA ILE A 210 27.71 5.83 -5.81
C ILE A 210 27.44 7.07 -4.97
N ALA A 211 26.18 7.45 -4.77
CA ALA A 211 25.82 8.64 -3.99
C ALA A 211 26.04 8.50 -2.47
N ARG A 212 26.31 7.28 -1.97
CA ARG A 212 26.63 6.99 -0.56
C ARG A 212 28.13 6.81 -0.29
N LYS A 213 28.99 6.92 -1.32
CA LYS A 213 30.45 7.02 -1.19
C LYS A 213 30.87 8.47 -1.28
#